data_AF-A0A256XJ51-F1
#
_entry.id   AF-A0A256XJ51-F1
#
_cell.length_a   1.000
_cell.length_b   1.000
_cell.length_c   1.000
_cell.angle_alpha   90.00
_cell.angle_beta   90.00
_cell.angle_gamma   90.00
#
_symmetry.space_group_name_H-M   'P 1'
#
loop_
_entity.id
_entity.type
_entity.pdbx_description
1 polymer ?
#
loop_
_entity_poly.entity_id
_entity_poly.type
_entity_poly.pdbx_seq_one_letter_code
_entity_poly.pdbx_strand_id
1 'polypeptide(L)'
;MDRFAGMSEGLHKAKSGLIRALIKVEDNRLTDVVIGGDFILVPEYYIDRMEKALIGAEASNREISKRLEVFFENESFQSPATGPDDFARAFAAALEAQNG
;
A
#
# COMPACT_ATOMS: atom_id res chain seq x y z
N MET A 1 8.25 22.07 -3.80
CA MET A 1 8.62 21.04 -2.80
C MET A 1 8.28 19.70 -3.41
N ASP A 2 9.23 18.78 -3.45
CA ASP A 2 8.99 17.44 -3.96
C ASP A 2 8.17 16.66 -2.91
N ARG A 3 6.93 16.30 -3.26
CA ARG A 3 5.96 15.68 -2.35
C ARG A 3 6.39 14.26 -1.92
N PHE A 4 7.30 13.64 -2.66
CA PHE A 4 7.70 12.24 -2.49
C PHE A 4 9.15 12.10 -2.01
N ALA A 5 9.79 13.21 -1.62
CA ALA A 5 11.15 13.20 -1.13
C ALA A 5 11.30 12.29 0.10
N GLY A 6 12.25 11.35 0.03
CA GLY A 6 12.51 10.39 1.11
C GLY A 6 11.55 9.20 1.17
N MET A 7 10.67 9.04 0.17
CA MET A 7 9.86 7.83 0.01
C MET A 7 10.59 6.77 -0.80
N SER A 8 10.38 5.49 -0.47
CA SER A 8 10.74 4.36 -1.31
C SER A 8 9.54 3.91 -2.15
N GLU A 9 9.82 3.40 -3.36
CA GLU A 9 8.81 2.93 -4.30
C GLU A 9 8.81 1.41 -4.40
N GLY A 10 7.62 0.83 -4.44
CA GLY A 10 7.38 -0.56 -4.80
C GLY A 10 6.29 -0.69 -5.85
N LEU A 11 6.50 -1.62 -6.78
CA LEU A 11 5.61 -1.88 -7.90
C LEU A 11 5.19 -3.35 -7.90
N HIS A 12 3.91 -3.62 -8.10
CA HIS A 12 3.40 -4.97 -8.31
C HIS A 12 2.40 -5.00 -9.46
N LYS A 13 2.56 -5.96 -10.38
CA LYS A 13 1.64 -6.15 -11.50
C LYS A 13 0.57 -7.18 -11.11
N ALA A 14 -0.60 -6.67 -10.74
CA ALA A 14 -1.79 -7.46 -10.49
C ALA A 14 -2.44 -7.91 -11.81
N LYS A 15 -3.49 -8.71 -11.71
CA LYS A 15 -4.24 -9.17 -12.89
C LYS A 15 -5.01 -8.03 -13.58
N SER A 16 -5.47 -7.04 -12.82
CA SER A 16 -6.23 -5.88 -13.34
C SER A 16 -5.37 -4.72 -13.83
N GLY A 17 -4.12 -4.60 -13.34
CA GLY A 17 -3.25 -3.45 -13.58
C GLY A 17 -2.02 -3.43 -12.68
N LEU A 18 -1.24 -2.36 -12.74
CA LEU A 18 -0.11 -2.04 -11.87
C LEU A 18 -0.61 -1.39 -10.57
N ILE A 19 -0.03 -1.82 -9.45
CA ILE A 19 -0.11 -1.17 -8.15
C ILE A 19 1.25 -0.56 -7.86
N ARG A 20 1.24 0.70 -7.44
CA ARG A 20 2.39 1.47 -6.98
C ARG A 20 2.18 1.85 -5.52
N ALA A 21 3.13 1.48 -4.68
CA ALA A 21 3.20 1.91 -3.30
C ALA A 21 4.40 2.85 -3.14
N LEU A 22 4.17 4.04 -2.58
CA LEU A 22 5.22 4.94 -2.12
C LEU A 22 5.10 5.00 -0.60
N ILE A 23 6.18 4.71 0.11
CA ILE A 23 6.18 4.70 1.58
C ILE A 23 7.32 5.54 2.15
N LYS A 24 7.06 6.18 3.27
CA LYS A 24 8.10 6.74 4.14
C LYS A 24 8.11 5.97 5.45
N VAL A 25 9.29 5.59 5.91
CA VAL A 25 9.46 4.91 7.21
C VAL A 25 10.37 5.72 8.09
N GLU A 26 9.93 5.95 9.32
CA GLU A 26 10.72 6.57 10.39
C GLU A 26 10.48 5.74 11.65
N ASP A 27 11.53 5.48 12.43
CA ASP A 27 11.46 4.68 13.66
C ASP A 27 10.73 3.32 13.49
N ASN A 28 11.03 2.62 12.39
CA ASN A 28 10.43 1.33 12.02
C ASN A 28 8.90 1.38 11.82
N ARG A 29 8.34 2.56 11.49
CA ARG A 29 6.91 2.74 11.23
C ARG A 29 6.63 3.50 9.94
N LEU A 30 5.55 3.13 9.25
CA LEU A 30 5.06 3.87 8.09
C LEU A 30 4.56 5.25 8.53
N THR A 31 5.25 6.33 8.17
CA THR A 31 4.84 7.71 8.49
C THR A 31 4.06 8.37 7.37
N ASP A 32 4.30 7.96 6.13
CA ASP A 32 3.50 8.32 4.96
C ASP A 32 3.33 7.13 4.04
N VAL A 33 2.16 7.05 3.39
CA VAL A 33 1.79 6.01 2.43
C VAL A 33 1.02 6.67 1.29
N VAL A 34 1.41 6.38 0.05
CA VAL A 34 0.65 6.73 -1.14
C VAL A 34 0.48 5.49 -2.00
N ILE A 35 -0.76 5.19 -2.38
CA ILE A 35 -1.13 4.08 -3.23
C ILE A 35 -1.64 4.65 -4.55
N GLY A 36 -1.08 4.20 -5.66
CA GLY A 36 -1.51 4.60 -7.00
C GLY A 36 -1.35 3.48 -8.01
N GLY A 37 -1.65 3.78 -9.28
CA GLY A 37 -1.58 2.81 -10.37
C GLY A 37 -2.89 2.75 -11.16
N ASP A 38 -3.04 1.70 -11.96
CA ASP A 38 -4.16 1.45 -12.87
C ASP A 38 -4.97 0.21 -12.45
N PHE A 39 -5.13 0.01 -11.13
CA PHE A 39 -6.06 -0.96 -10.56
C PHE A 39 -7.47 -0.37 -10.40
N ILE A 40 -8.45 -1.24 -10.16
CA ILE A 40 -9.84 -0.83 -9.94
C ILE A 40 -10.20 -1.01 -8.46
N LEU A 41 -10.65 0.08 -7.84
CA LEU A 41 -11.24 0.08 -6.50
C LEU A 41 -12.42 1.05 -6.49
N VAL A 42 -13.61 0.55 -6.17
CA VAL A 42 -14.86 1.31 -6.23
C VAL A 42 -15.60 1.20 -4.91
N PRO A 43 -15.96 2.32 -4.26
CA PRO A 43 -15.61 3.71 -4.59
C PRO A 43 -14.11 4.06 -4.46
N GLU A 44 -13.63 5.03 -5.25
CA GLU A 44 -12.19 5.39 -5.28
C GLU A 44 -11.63 5.97 -3.98
N TYR A 45 -12.46 6.65 -3.18
CA TYR A 45 -12.05 7.28 -1.91
C TYR A 45 -11.57 6.27 -0.85
N TYR A 46 -11.82 4.98 -1.06
CA TYR A 46 -11.29 3.93 -0.20
C TYR A 46 -9.78 3.77 -0.33
N ILE A 47 -9.16 4.28 -1.40
CA ILE A 47 -7.70 4.36 -1.51
C ILE A 47 -7.16 5.24 -0.38
N ASP A 48 -7.69 6.45 -0.20
CA ASP A 48 -7.27 7.34 0.91
C ASP A 48 -7.50 6.71 2.29
N ARG A 49 -8.54 5.87 2.45
CA ARG A 49 -8.80 5.15 3.70
C ARG A 49 -7.80 4.03 3.93
N MET A 50 -7.43 3.31 2.87
CA MET A 50 -6.43 2.24 2.91
C MET A 50 -5.06 2.80 3.28
N GLU A 51 -4.65 3.91 2.65
CA GLU A 51 -3.42 4.62 3.00
C GLU A 51 -3.39 5.00 4.48
N LYS A 52 -4.46 5.61 4.99
CA LYS A 52 -4.60 6.00 6.41
C LYS A 52 -4.56 4.80 7.37
N ALA A 53 -5.16 3.67 6.99
CA ALA A 53 -5.15 2.46 7.81
C ALA A 53 -3.74 1.87 7.98
N LEU A 54 -2.85 2.13 7.02
CA LEU A 54 -1.47 1.67 7.04
C LEU A 54 -0.52 2.60 7.81
N ILE A 55 -0.89 3.87 8.04
CA ILE A 55 -0.08 4.79 8.83
C ILE A 55 0.14 4.21 10.25
N GLY A 56 1.38 4.32 10.72
CA GLY A 56 1.84 3.79 12.00
C GLY A 56 1.98 2.27 12.05
N ALA A 57 1.78 1.55 10.94
CA ALA A 57 2.15 0.14 10.84
C ALA A 57 3.64 -0.04 11.06
N GLU A 58 4.03 -1.13 11.70
CA GLU A 58 5.42 -1.57 11.69
C GLU A 58 5.86 -1.78 10.24
N ALA A 59 7.07 -1.37 9.89
CA ALA A 59 7.67 -1.53 8.57
C ALA A 59 8.08 -2.99 8.29
N SER A 60 7.12 -3.90 8.40
CA SER A 60 7.29 -5.33 8.18
C SER A 60 6.18 -5.90 7.30
N ASN A 61 6.55 -6.83 6.42
CA ASN A 61 5.59 -7.50 5.53
C ASN A 61 4.42 -8.11 6.30
N ARG A 62 4.69 -8.68 7.48
CA ARG A 62 3.66 -9.33 8.30
C ARG A 62 2.58 -8.35 8.79
N GLU A 63 2.98 -7.21 9.34
CA GLU A 63 2.02 -6.23 9.88
C GLU A 63 1.25 -5.54 8.75
N ILE A 64 1.92 -5.19 7.66
CA ILE A 64 1.27 -4.55 6.50
C ILE A 64 0.24 -5.49 5.86
N SER A 65 0.61 -6.74 5.58
CA SER A 65 -0.33 -7.73 5.04
C SER A 65 -1.55 -7.89 5.93
N LYS A 66 -1.34 -8.03 7.24
CA LYS A 66 -2.44 -8.17 8.22
C LYS A 66 -3.39 -6.97 8.17
N ARG A 67 -2.88 -5.74 8.09
CA ARG A 67 -3.73 -4.54 8.01
C ARG A 67 -4.50 -4.46 6.71
N LEU A 68 -3.88 -4.84 5.58
CA LEU A 68 -4.55 -4.93 4.29
C LEU A 68 -5.67 -5.97 4.32
N GLU A 69 -5.43 -7.16 4.87
CA GLU A 69 -6.44 -8.20 5.05
C GLU A 69 -7.62 -7.67 5.87
N VAL A 70 -7.35 -7.09 7.05
CA VAL A 70 -8.37 -6.49 7.93
C VAL A 70 -9.14 -5.36 7.24
N PHE A 71 -8.49 -4.56 6.40
CA PHE A 71 -9.14 -3.49 5.63
C PHE A 71 -10.10 -4.06 4.56
N PHE A 72 -9.66 -5.09 3.82
CA PHE A 72 -10.50 -5.78 2.83
C PHE A 72 -11.70 -6.51 3.45
N GLU A 73 -11.56 -7.00 4.68
CA GLU A 73 -12.64 -7.70 5.39
C GLU A 73 -13.69 -6.74 5.98
N ASN A 74 -13.27 -5.57 6.47
CA ASN A 74 -14.16 -4.66 7.21
C ASN A 74 -14.84 -3.59 6.36
N GLU A 75 -14.31 -3.31 5.16
CA GLU A 75 -14.79 -2.22 4.32
C GLU A 75 -15.65 -2.74 3.16
N SER A 76 -16.67 -1.97 2.78
CA SER A 76 -17.58 -2.33 1.70
C SER A 76 -17.18 -1.65 0.40
N PHE A 77 -16.10 -2.12 -0.23
CA PHE A 77 -15.66 -1.70 -1.57
C PHE A 77 -15.58 -2.90 -2.52
N GLN A 78 -15.51 -2.61 -3.82
CA GLN A 78 -15.27 -3.59 -4.87
C GLN A 78 -13.85 -3.41 -5.40
N SER A 79 -13.10 -4.50 -5.51
CA SER A 79 -11.80 -4.50 -6.19
C SER A 79 -11.70 -5.69 -7.14
N PRO A 80 -12.19 -5.54 -8.38
CA PRO A 80 -12.16 -6.63 -9.36
C PRO A 80 -10.72 -7.02 -9.72
N ALA A 81 -10.42 -8.32 -9.60
CA ALA A 81 -9.12 -8.90 -9.98
C ALA A 81 -7.89 -8.30 -9.26
N THR A 82 -8.10 -7.70 -8.09
CA THR A 82 -7.07 -7.25 -7.16
C THR A 82 -7.48 -7.59 -5.74
N GLY A 83 -6.57 -8.20 -4.98
CA GLY A 83 -6.79 -8.56 -3.58
C GLY A 83 -5.75 -7.97 -2.64
N PRO A 84 -5.87 -8.20 -1.33
CA PRO A 84 -4.92 -7.68 -0.34
C PRO A 84 -3.47 -8.16 -0.59
N ASP A 85 -3.26 -9.37 -1.13
CA ASP A 85 -1.93 -9.89 -1.49
C ASP A 85 -1.25 -9.06 -2.59
N ASP A 86 -2.01 -8.55 -3.56
CA ASP A 86 -1.46 -7.72 -4.62
C ASP A 86 -0.92 -6.40 -4.07
N PHE A 87 -1.67 -5.77 -3.16
CA PHE A 87 -1.20 -4.57 -2.46
C PHE A 87 0.02 -4.92 -1.59
N ALA A 88 -0.05 -6.00 -0.80
CA ALA A 88 1.04 -6.42 0.08
C ALA A 88 2.37 -6.61 -0.66
N ARG A 89 2.34 -7.16 -1.89
CA ARG A 89 3.53 -7.29 -2.75
C ARG A 89 4.12 -5.94 -3.18
N ALA A 90 3.27 -4.95 -3.49
CA ALA A 90 3.77 -3.61 -3.80
C ALA A 90 4.46 -2.98 -2.58
N PHE A 91 3.88 -3.12 -1.38
CA PHE A 91 4.49 -2.64 -0.15
C PHE A 91 5.78 -3.39 0.21
N ALA A 92 5.83 -4.71 -0.01
CA ALA A 92 7.04 -5.50 0.19
C ALA A 92 8.20 -5.01 -0.67
N ALA A 93 7.94 -4.76 -1.96
CA ALA A 93 8.94 -4.20 -2.86
C ALA A 93 9.41 -2.80 -2.41
N ALA A 94 8.52 -1.98 -1.87
CA ALA A 94 8.87 -0.65 -1.34
C ALA A 94 9.72 -0.74 -0.07
N LEU A 95 9.46 -1.70 0.81
CA LEU A 95 10.28 -1.98 2.00
C LEU A 95 11.67 -2.50 1.61
N GLU A 96 11.77 -3.35 0.60
CA GLU A 96 13.06 -3.82 0.07
C GLU A 96 13.88 -2.65 -0.50
N ALA A 97 13.25 -1.77 -1.28
CA ALA A 97 13.91 -0.60 -1.87
C ALA A 97 14.39 0.42 -0.84
N GLN A 98 13.76 0.50 0.33
CA GLN A 98 14.22 1.37 1.43
C GLN A 98 15.52 0.90 2.09
N ASN A 99 15.73 -0.42 2.15
CA ASN A 99 16.87 -1.03 2.83
C ASN A 99 18.11 -1.14 1.91
N GLY A 100 18.00 -0.68 0.66
CA GLY A 100 19.04 -0.72 -0.37
C GLY A 100 19.81 0.58 -0.57
#